data_AF-A0A368ENZ0-F1
#
_entry.id   AF-A0A368ENZ0-F1
#
_cell.length_a   1.000
_cell.length_b   1.000
_cell.length_c   1.000
_cell.angle_alpha   90.00
_cell.angle_beta   90.00
_cell.angle_gamma   90.00
#
_symmetry.space_group_name_H-M   'P 1'
#
loop_
_entity.id
_entity.type
_entity.pdbx_description
1 polymer ?
#
loop_
_entity_poly.entity_id
_entity_poly.type
_entity_poly.pdbx_seq_one_letter_code
_entity_poly.pdbx_strand_id
1 'polypeptide(L)'
;MKKVLYILMLTIFFGCTPILKPVMLENLNKESTTLDNLVEYLQKNNMKVINEFEPEIEERSTPIGTITLVTLETDWYDTGIFLEDLNSNGFVKYKVRFGVDMPDAIPGMLGINPRFGYKDNGEIVQKDKAPKEVFEHINKFTQKIGKDFK
;
A
#
# COMPACT_ATOMS: atom_id res chain seq x y z
N MET A 1 31.89 -19.47 -46.83
CA MET A 1 31.08 -20.16 -45.79
C MET A 1 31.57 -19.72 -44.41
N LYS A 2 30.64 -19.35 -43.51
CA LYS A 2 30.72 -19.49 -42.03
C LYS A 2 31.82 -18.64 -41.31
N LYS A 3 31.59 -17.86 -40.26
CA LYS A 3 30.44 -17.57 -39.36
C LYS A 3 30.72 -16.18 -38.75
N VAL A 4 29.81 -15.21 -38.90
CA VAL A 4 29.80 -14.02 -38.04
C VAL A 4 29.05 -14.42 -36.77
N LEU A 5 29.80 -14.58 -35.68
CA LEU A 5 29.28 -14.94 -34.37
C LEU A 5 28.67 -13.67 -33.75
N TYR A 6 27.38 -13.45 -33.99
CA TYR A 6 26.61 -12.47 -33.21
C TYR A 6 26.47 -13.01 -31.79
N ILE A 7 27.30 -12.52 -30.87
CA ILE A 7 27.10 -12.70 -29.44
C ILE A 7 25.96 -11.77 -29.04
N LEU A 8 24.75 -12.32 -29.00
CA LEU A 8 23.59 -11.73 -28.35
C LEU A 8 23.89 -11.71 -26.85
N MET A 9 24.38 -10.59 -26.35
CA MET A 9 24.55 -10.35 -24.92
C MET A 9 23.16 -10.16 -24.31
N LEU A 10 22.49 -11.27 -24.02
CA LEU A 10 21.26 -11.26 -23.23
C LEU A 10 21.67 -10.99 -21.77
N THR A 11 21.89 -9.72 -21.42
CA THR A 11 22.03 -9.33 -20.01
C THR A 11 20.67 -9.48 -19.37
N ILE A 12 20.46 -10.66 -18.81
CA ILE A 12 19.36 -10.97 -17.93
C ILE A 12 19.56 -10.12 -16.66
N PHE A 13 19.06 -8.89 -16.68
CA PHE A 13 18.87 -8.08 -15.48
C PHE A 13 17.66 -8.67 -14.72
N PHE A 14 17.82 -9.83 -14.09
CA PHE A 14 16.94 -10.23 -12.99
C PHE A 14 17.32 -9.40 -11.76
N GLY A 15 17.06 -8.09 -11.83
CA GLY A 15 16.92 -7.29 -10.64
C GLY A 15 15.81 -7.93 -9.80
N CYS A 16 16.12 -8.33 -8.58
CA CYS A 16 15.13 -8.89 -7.67
C CYS A 16 14.03 -7.84 -7.48
N THR A 17 12.84 -8.09 -8.05
CA THR A 17 11.69 -7.21 -7.85
C THR A 17 11.23 -7.34 -6.39
N PRO A 18 11.24 -6.24 -5.62
CA PRO A 18 10.93 -6.30 -4.19
C PRO A 18 9.47 -6.75 -3.96
N ILE A 19 9.30 -7.62 -2.96
CA ILE A 19 7.98 -8.06 -2.50
C ILE A 19 7.38 -6.95 -1.64
N LEU A 20 6.13 -6.60 -1.91
CA LEU A 20 5.38 -5.68 -1.07
C LEU A 20 5.06 -6.35 0.27
N LYS A 21 5.41 -5.69 1.36
CA LYS A 21 5.14 -6.16 2.72
C LYS A 21 4.22 -5.16 3.44
N PRO A 22 3.32 -5.64 4.30
CA PRO A 22 2.60 -4.77 5.22
C PRO A 22 3.58 -3.95 6.04
N VAL A 23 3.24 -2.68 6.27
CA VAL A 23 3.99 -1.78 7.15
C VAL A 23 3.15 -1.49 8.37
N MET A 24 3.71 -1.75 9.55
CA MET A 24 3.09 -1.42 10.83
C MET A 24 3.77 -0.17 11.37
N LEU A 25 2.96 0.84 11.67
CA LEU A 25 3.40 2.10 12.26
C LEU A 25 2.93 2.15 13.70
N GLU A 26 3.88 2.42 14.61
CA GLU A 26 3.68 2.48 16.05
C GLU A 26 3.91 3.90 16.56
N ASN A 27 3.45 4.16 17.80
CA ASN A 27 3.58 5.45 18.49
C ASN A 27 2.91 6.60 17.73
N LEU A 28 1.72 6.34 17.19
CA LEU A 28 0.91 7.34 16.50
C LEU A 28 0.05 8.14 17.48
N ASN A 29 -0.25 9.37 17.09
CA ASN A 29 -1.19 10.24 17.78
C ASN A 29 -2.62 9.67 17.63
N LYS A 30 -3.23 9.31 18.76
CA LYS A 30 -4.59 8.74 18.80
C LYS A 30 -5.67 9.71 18.34
N GLU A 31 -5.54 11.00 18.66
CA GLU A 31 -6.50 12.03 18.24
C GLU A 31 -6.48 12.21 16.72
N SER A 32 -5.30 12.03 16.11
CA SER A 32 -5.15 12.06 14.65
C SER A 32 -5.60 10.75 13.99
N THR A 33 -5.44 9.60 14.65
CA THR A 33 -5.70 8.25 14.08
C THR A 33 -7.18 7.85 14.19
N THR A 34 -8.07 8.69 13.65
CA THR A 34 -9.52 8.44 13.59
C THR A 34 -9.95 8.05 12.17
N LEU A 35 -11.18 7.52 12.04
CA LEU A 35 -11.76 7.16 10.75
C LEU A 35 -11.81 8.37 9.80
N ASP A 36 -12.40 9.47 10.25
CA ASP A 36 -12.59 10.68 9.43
C ASP A 36 -11.26 11.27 8.96
N ASN A 37 -10.27 11.38 9.87
CA ASN A 37 -8.95 11.91 9.53
C ASN A 37 -8.22 11.02 8.53
N LEU A 38 -8.32 9.69 8.67
CA LEU A 38 -7.70 8.76 7.71
C LEU A 38 -8.40 8.81 6.36
N VAL A 39 -9.73 8.85 6.31
CA VAL A 39 -10.48 9.01 5.06
C VAL A 39 -10.09 10.31 4.36
N GLU A 40 -10.11 11.43 5.09
CA GLU A 40 -9.75 12.75 4.55
C GLU A 40 -8.31 12.76 4.05
N TYR A 41 -7.38 12.15 4.80
CA TYR A 41 -5.98 12.06 4.40
C TYR A 41 -5.80 11.25 3.11
N LEU A 42 -6.45 10.09 2.98
CA LEU A 42 -6.38 9.26 1.78
C LEU A 42 -6.95 10.02 0.56
N GLN A 43 -8.11 10.67 0.73
CA GLN A 43 -8.76 11.46 -0.32
C GLN A 43 -7.90 12.68 -0.74
N LYS A 44 -7.29 13.39 0.20
CA LYS A 44 -6.33 14.49 -0.07
C LYS A 44 -5.12 14.04 -0.89
N ASN A 45 -4.75 12.76 -0.81
CA ASN A 45 -3.69 12.16 -1.62
C ASN A 45 -4.25 11.46 -2.88
N ASN A 46 -5.43 11.88 -3.35
CA ASN A 46 -6.10 11.40 -4.56
C ASN A 46 -6.45 9.90 -4.54
N MET A 47 -6.57 9.28 -3.37
CA MET A 47 -7.05 7.90 -3.25
C MET A 47 -8.53 7.90 -2.89
N LYS A 48 -9.32 7.20 -3.70
CA LYS A 48 -10.73 6.95 -3.40
C LYS A 48 -10.84 5.83 -2.37
N VAL A 49 -11.47 6.10 -1.24
CA VAL A 49 -11.80 5.07 -0.23
C VAL A 49 -13.12 4.41 -0.65
N ILE A 50 -13.15 3.08 -0.76
CA ILE A 50 -14.31 2.36 -1.31
C ILE A 50 -15.32 1.90 -0.24
N ASN A 51 -14.90 1.86 1.02
CA ASN A 51 -15.70 1.38 2.14
C ASN A 51 -15.74 2.39 3.29
N GLU A 52 -15.77 3.69 2.97
CA GLU A 52 -15.76 4.76 3.99
C GLU A 52 -17.00 4.74 4.89
N PHE A 53 -18.16 4.35 4.35
CA PHE A 53 -19.42 4.29 5.09
C PHE A 53 -19.70 2.92 5.73
N GLU A 54 -18.99 1.88 5.28
CA GLU A 54 -19.14 0.50 5.77
C GLU A 54 -17.74 -0.13 5.92
N PRO A 55 -16.90 0.39 6.83
CA PRO A 55 -15.57 -0.16 7.02
C PRO A 55 -15.62 -1.56 7.62
N GLU A 56 -14.59 -2.37 7.38
CA GLU A 56 -14.48 -3.66 8.05
C GLU A 56 -14.06 -3.43 9.50
N ILE A 57 -14.86 -3.94 10.44
CA ILE A 57 -14.66 -3.77 11.88
C ILE A 57 -14.35 -5.13 12.51
N GLU A 58 -13.29 -5.18 13.32
CA GLU A 58 -12.87 -6.36 14.07
C GLU A 58 -12.62 -5.98 15.53
N GLU A 59 -13.35 -6.62 16.45
CA GLU A 59 -13.08 -6.50 17.88
C GLU A 59 -12.13 -7.60 18.35
N ARG A 60 -11.13 -7.24 19.15
CA ARG A 60 -10.20 -8.20 19.75
C ARG A 60 -10.09 -7.98 21.25
N SER A 61 -10.27 -9.06 22.01
CA SER A 61 -9.94 -9.06 23.43
C SER A 61 -8.43 -9.17 23.64
N THR A 62 -7.87 -8.24 24.39
CA THR A 62 -6.47 -8.25 24.84
C THR A 62 -6.41 -8.34 26.37
N PRO A 63 -5.28 -8.72 26.97
CA PRO A 63 -5.13 -8.75 28.43
C PRO A 63 -5.38 -7.40 29.13
N ILE A 64 -5.31 -6.30 28.39
CA ILE A 64 -5.44 -4.92 28.90
C ILE A 64 -6.75 -4.24 28.46
N GLY A 65 -7.65 -4.97 27.79
CA GLY A 65 -8.95 -4.47 27.34
C GLY A 65 -9.34 -4.96 25.95
N THR A 66 -10.56 -4.65 25.54
CA THR A 66 -11.00 -4.86 24.15
C THR A 66 -10.47 -3.73 23.28
N ILE A 67 -10.02 -4.06 22.07
CA ILE A 67 -9.67 -3.10 21.03
C ILE A 67 -10.61 -3.25 19.84
N THR A 68 -11.01 -2.12 19.27
CA THR A 68 -11.73 -2.06 17.99
C THR A 68 -10.74 -1.71 16.88
N LEU A 69 -10.60 -2.59 15.89
CA LEU A 69 -9.81 -2.38 14.69
C LEU A 69 -10.74 -2.07 13.51
N VAL A 70 -10.42 -1.01 12.78
CA VAL A 70 -11.14 -0.57 11.59
C VAL A 70 -10.22 -0.74 10.39
N THR A 71 -10.74 -1.30 9.29
CA THR A 71 -9.99 -1.47 8.03
C THR A 71 -10.70 -0.74 6.89
N LEU A 72 -9.99 0.23 6.32
CA LEU A 72 -10.34 0.91 5.07
C LEU A 72 -9.64 0.27 3.89
N GLU A 73 -10.29 0.29 2.74
CA GLU A 73 -9.73 -0.12 1.46
C GLU A 73 -9.85 1.03 0.46
N THR A 74 -8.79 1.25 -0.31
CA THR A 74 -8.82 2.19 -1.43
C THR A 74 -9.16 1.47 -2.73
N ASP A 75 -9.71 2.21 -3.67
CA ASP A 75 -9.75 1.81 -5.07
C ASP A 75 -8.31 1.78 -5.63
N TRP A 76 -8.17 1.22 -6.83
CA TRP A 76 -6.92 1.27 -7.57
C TRP A 76 -6.62 2.70 -8.01
N TYR A 77 -5.44 3.17 -7.59
CA TYR A 77 -4.88 4.48 -7.91
C TYR A 77 -3.75 4.32 -8.93
N ASP A 78 -3.78 5.12 -10.00
CA ASP A 78 -2.70 5.20 -10.98
C ASP A 78 -1.50 5.94 -10.38
N THR A 79 -0.35 5.27 -10.31
CA THR A 79 0.88 5.85 -9.78
C THR A 79 1.54 6.86 -10.72
N GLY A 80 1.13 6.90 -12.00
CA GLY A 80 1.76 7.67 -13.07
C GLY A 80 3.08 7.09 -13.58
N ILE A 81 3.50 5.93 -13.07
CA ILE A 81 4.76 5.27 -13.45
C ILE A 81 4.47 4.27 -14.57
N PHE A 82 4.95 4.56 -15.77
CA PHE A 82 4.84 3.66 -16.92
C PHE A 82 5.84 2.51 -16.82
N LEU A 83 5.36 1.27 -16.98
CA LEU A 83 6.13 0.05 -16.90
C LEU A 83 6.28 -0.55 -18.29
N GLU A 84 7.46 -0.39 -18.91
CA GLU A 84 7.71 -0.81 -20.29
C GLU A 84 7.48 -2.30 -20.53
N ASP A 85 7.85 -3.15 -19.55
CA ASP A 85 7.71 -4.60 -19.61
C ASP A 85 6.25 -5.06 -19.57
N LEU A 86 5.36 -4.24 -19.03
CA LEU A 86 3.92 -4.50 -18.92
C LEU A 86 3.09 -3.66 -19.89
N ASN A 87 3.73 -2.74 -20.61
CA ASN A 87 3.10 -1.75 -21.50
C ASN A 87 1.88 -1.05 -20.84
N SER A 88 2.02 -0.71 -19.56
CA SER A 88 0.95 -0.13 -18.74
C SER A 88 1.53 0.72 -17.62
N ASN A 89 0.74 1.66 -17.11
CA ASN A 89 1.05 2.29 -15.82
C ASN A 89 0.95 1.27 -14.67
N GLY A 90 1.71 1.53 -13.60
CA GLY A 90 1.57 0.85 -12.33
C GLY A 90 0.39 1.40 -11.52
N PHE A 91 -0.40 0.51 -10.95
CA PHE A 91 -1.53 0.83 -10.09
C PHE A 91 -1.28 0.29 -8.68
N VAL A 92 -1.73 1.04 -7.68
CA VAL A 92 -1.66 0.65 -6.28
C VAL A 92 -3.02 0.78 -5.61
N LYS A 93 -3.33 -0.14 -4.72
CA LYS A 93 -4.42 -0.01 -3.75
C LYS A 93 -3.90 -0.32 -2.36
N TYR A 94 -4.53 0.24 -1.33
CA TYR A 94 -4.13 0.08 0.05
C TYR A 94 -5.27 -0.51 0.87
N LYS A 95 -4.95 -1.46 1.75
CA LYS A 95 -5.77 -1.73 2.94
C LYS A 95 -5.10 -1.06 4.14
N VAL A 96 -5.83 -0.19 4.81
CA VAL A 96 -5.35 0.61 5.95
C VAL A 96 -6.13 0.18 7.18
N ARG A 97 -5.46 -0.45 8.14
CA ARG A 97 -6.04 -0.98 9.38
C ARG A 97 -5.55 -0.16 10.56
N PHE A 98 -6.45 0.31 11.42
CA PHE A 98 -6.10 1.15 12.57
C PHE A 98 -7.01 0.87 13.77
N GLY A 99 -6.54 1.23 14.96
CA GLY A 99 -7.36 1.15 16.17
C GLY A 99 -8.08 2.45 16.47
N VAL A 100 -9.35 2.37 16.84
CA VAL A 100 -10.17 3.53 17.23
C VAL A 100 -10.44 3.58 18.73
N ASP A 101 -10.78 2.44 19.34
CA ASP A 101 -11.04 2.33 20.78
C ASP A 101 -9.91 1.55 21.46
N MET A 102 -8.70 2.12 21.42
CA MET A 102 -7.53 1.50 22.04
C MET A 102 -7.31 2.04 23.46
N PRO A 103 -7.16 1.16 24.49
CA PRO A 103 -6.80 1.56 25.84
C PRO A 103 -5.61 2.53 25.87
N ASP A 104 -5.59 3.48 26.80
CA ASP A 104 -4.55 4.52 26.92
C ASP A 104 -3.13 3.97 26.97
N ALA A 105 -2.96 2.78 27.54
CA ALA A 105 -1.68 2.08 27.62
C ALA A 105 -1.16 1.55 26.26
N ILE A 106 -2.00 1.51 25.22
CA ILE A 106 -1.62 1.07 23.86
C ILE A 106 -1.45 2.30 22.98
N PRO A 107 -0.28 2.51 22.35
CA PRO A 107 -0.12 3.59 21.37
C PRO A 107 -1.05 3.41 20.17
N GLY A 108 -1.34 4.49 19.43
CA GLY A 108 -2.04 4.37 18.16
C GLY A 108 -1.28 3.43 17.21
N MET A 109 -2.02 2.56 16.52
CA MET A 109 -1.48 1.60 15.56
C MET A 109 -2.11 1.83 14.19
N LEU A 110 -1.26 1.85 13.16
CA LEU A 110 -1.69 1.92 11.76
C LEU A 110 -0.92 0.88 10.93
N GLY A 111 -1.63 -0.11 10.41
CA GLY A 111 -1.15 -1.09 9.46
C GLY A 111 -1.52 -0.69 8.05
N ILE A 112 -0.55 -0.63 7.14
CA ILE A 112 -0.76 -0.30 5.73
C ILE A 112 -0.30 -1.48 4.89
N ASN A 113 -1.24 -2.06 4.15
CA ASN A 113 -1.00 -3.20 3.29
C ASN A 113 -1.21 -2.80 1.81
N PRO A 114 -0.12 -2.48 1.09
CA PRO A 114 -0.19 -2.13 -0.31
C PRO A 114 -0.31 -3.36 -1.21
N ARG A 115 -1.09 -3.23 -2.29
CA ARG A 115 -1.13 -4.19 -3.40
C ARG A 115 -0.80 -3.47 -4.69
N PHE A 116 -0.04 -4.13 -5.55
CA PHE A 116 0.35 -3.61 -6.85
C PHE A 116 -0.38 -4.37 -7.97
N GLY A 117 -0.71 -3.64 -9.02
CA GLY A 117 -1.24 -4.20 -10.25
C GLY A 117 -0.90 -3.34 -11.45
N TYR A 118 -1.25 -3.84 -12.63
CA TYR A 118 -1.11 -3.14 -13.90
C TYR A 118 -2.35 -3.45 -14.75
N LYS A 119 -2.62 -2.62 -15.75
CA LYS A 119 -3.78 -2.80 -16.61
C LYS A 119 -3.41 -3.74 -17.76
N ASP A 120 -4.21 -4.79 -17.95
CA ASP A 120 -4.14 -5.71 -19.08
C ASP A 120 -5.56 -5.91 -19.63
N ASN A 121 -5.75 -5.67 -20.93
CA ASN A 121 -7.04 -5.77 -21.62
C ASN A 121 -8.23 -5.06 -20.94
N GLY A 122 -7.97 -3.95 -20.24
CA GLY A 122 -9.02 -3.20 -19.55
C GLY A 122 -9.16 -3.51 -18.05
N GLU A 123 -8.59 -4.61 -17.57
CA GLU A 123 -8.69 -5.09 -16.19
C GLU A 123 -7.37 -4.90 -15.44
N ILE A 124 -7.42 -4.78 -14.11
CA ILE A 124 -6.21 -4.68 -13.29
C ILE A 124 -5.77 -6.07 -12.84
N VAL A 125 -4.58 -6.48 -13.27
CA VAL A 125 -3.92 -7.72 -12.88
C VAL A 125 -3.00 -7.46 -11.70
N GLN A 126 -3.25 -8.11 -10.56
CA GLN A 126 -2.45 -7.97 -9.35
C GLN A 126 -1.15 -8.81 -9.44
N LYS A 127 -0.04 -8.26 -8.92
CA LYS A 127 1.23 -8.97 -8.72
C LYS A 127 1.73 -8.79 -7.28
N ASP A 128 2.41 -9.81 -6.76
CA ASP A 128 2.98 -9.77 -5.40
C ASP A 128 4.26 -8.93 -5.30
N LYS A 129 4.90 -8.69 -6.45
CA LYS A 129 6.14 -7.94 -6.57
C LYS A 129 5.91 -6.69 -7.41
N ALA A 130 6.36 -5.56 -6.90
CA ALA A 130 6.33 -4.29 -7.59
C ALA A 130 7.70 -4.01 -8.23
N PRO A 131 7.75 -3.45 -9.45
CA PRO A 131 8.97 -2.85 -9.98
C PRO A 131 9.52 -1.80 -9.01
N LYS A 132 10.85 -1.59 -9.04
CA LYS A 132 11.57 -0.77 -8.06
C LYS A 132 10.96 0.63 -7.88
N GLU A 133 10.61 1.29 -8.98
CA GLU A 133 10.04 2.64 -8.98
C GLU A 133 8.68 2.70 -8.29
N VAL A 134 7.80 1.72 -8.57
CA VAL A 134 6.49 1.60 -7.92
C VAL A 134 6.66 1.25 -6.44
N PHE A 135 7.60 0.36 -6.10
CA PHE A 135 7.92 0.05 -4.71
C PHE A 135 8.39 1.29 -3.94
N GLU A 136 9.27 2.10 -4.53
CA GLU A 136 9.75 3.34 -3.92
C GLU A 136 8.63 4.37 -3.75
N HIS A 137 7.73 4.49 -4.73
CA HIS A 137 6.52 5.32 -4.63
C HIS A 137 5.66 4.90 -3.43
N ILE A 138 5.36 3.60 -3.32
CA ILE A 138 4.57 3.03 -2.22
C ILE A 138 5.24 3.26 -0.86
N ASN A 139 6.55 3.04 -0.78
CA ASN A 139 7.31 3.23 0.45
C ASN A 139 7.34 4.70 0.89
N LYS A 140 7.51 5.64 -0.05
CA LYS A 140 7.44 7.08 0.23
C LYS A 140 6.08 7.48 0.81
N PHE A 141 4.99 7.01 0.20
CA PHE A 141 3.63 7.26 0.72
C PHE A 141 3.47 6.72 2.15
N THR A 142 3.88 5.48 2.38
CA THR A 142 3.75 4.80 3.68
C THR A 142 4.57 5.49 4.79
N GLN A 143 5.74 6.02 4.45
CA GLN A 143 6.54 6.81 5.40
C GLN A 143 5.93 8.19 5.67
N LYS A 144 5.30 8.80 4.66
CA LYS A 144 4.66 10.12 4.80
C LYS A 144 3.49 10.05 5.77
N ILE A 145 2.58 9.10 5.61
CA ILE A 145 1.45 8.93 6.54
C ILE A 145 1.92 8.66 7.97
N GLY A 146 2.97 7.86 8.16
CA GLY A 146 3.55 7.65 9.49
C GLY A 146 4.26 8.86 10.10
N LYS A 147 4.56 9.91 9.32
CA LYS A 147 5.04 11.20 9.84
C LYS A 147 3.89 12.13 10.16
N ASP A 148 2.86 12.12 9.32
CA ASP A 148 1.72 13.05 9.44
C ASP A 148 0.76 12.65 10.58
N PHE A 149 0.79 11.39 11.02
CA PHE A 149 -0.03 10.85 12.12
C PHE A 149 0.76 10.61 13.42
N LYS A 150 2.05 10.99 13.48
CA LYS A 150 2.83 11.02 14.73
C LYS A 150 2.58 12.32 15.49
#